data_AF-A0A3N5KMU6-F1
#
_entry.id   AF-A0A3N5KMU6-F1
#
_cell.length_a   1.000
_cell.length_b   1.000
_cell.length_c   1.000
_cell.angle_alpha   90.00
_cell.angle_beta   90.00
_cell.angle_gamma   90.00
#
_symmetry.space_group_name_H-M   'P 1'
#
loop_
_entity.id
_entity.type
_entity.pdbx_description
1 polymer ?
#
loop_
_entity_poly.entity_id
_entity_poly.type
_entity_poly.pdbx_seq_one_letter_code
_entity_poly.pdbx_strand_id
1 'polypeptide(L)' 'IGQLDDEQIFYCRSRGFDLAAARNILTSAFAGDVINRITIEPFRRYVDRMIHDQLNNNHRTDSDA' A
#
# COMPACT_ATOMS: atom_id res chain seq x y z
N ILE A 1 -8.57 -14.39 -1.17
CA ILE A 1 -7.21 -14.39 -0.58
C ILE A 1 -6.57 -13.06 -0.94
N GLY A 2 -6.13 -12.27 0.05
CA GLY A 2 -5.58 -10.92 -0.16
C GLY A 2 -6.39 -9.77 0.46
N GLN A 3 -7.29 -10.03 1.41
CA GLN A 3 -7.87 -8.95 2.21
C GLN A 3 -6.83 -8.46 3.23
N LEU A 4 -6.82 -7.15 3.46
CA LEU A 4 -6.10 -6.55 4.57
C LEU A 4 -6.61 -7.16 5.88
N ASP A 5 -5.68 -7.48 6.78
CA ASP A 5 -5.99 -8.08 8.06
C ASP A 5 -6.81 -7.08 8.90
N ASP A 6 -8.03 -7.46 9.26
CA ASP A 6 -8.96 -6.63 10.03
C ASP A 6 -8.38 -6.27 11.41
N GLU A 7 -7.52 -7.13 11.99
CA GLU A 7 -6.83 -6.86 13.25
C GLU A 7 -5.79 -5.74 13.08
N GLN A 8 -5.07 -5.73 11.97
CA GLN A 8 -4.11 -4.66 11.64
C GLN A 8 -4.82 -3.34 11.35
N ILE A 9 -5.97 -3.38 10.65
CA ILE A 9 -6.82 -2.20 10.45
C ILE A 9 -7.31 -1.66 11.80
N PHE A 10 -7.82 -2.53 12.67
CA PHE A 10 -8.28 -2.13 14.01
C PHE A 10 -7.14 -1.48 14.81
N TYR A 11 -5.94 -2.06 14.76
CA TYR A 11 -4.77 -1.51 15.44
C TYR A 11 -4.40 -0.10 14.93
N CYS A 12 -4.31 0.10 13.61
CA CYS A 12 -4.09 1.42 13.02
C CYS A 12 -5.18 2.40 13.45
N ARG A 13 -6.46 1.98 13.42
CA ARG A 13 -7.58 2.84 13.82
C ARG A 13 -7.55 3.23 15.29
N SER A 14 -7.14 2.33 16.18
CA SER A 14 -6.96 2.62 17.61
C SER A 14 -5.87 3.65 17.89
N ARG A 15 -4.91 3.82 16.96
CA ARG A 15 -3.86 4.85 17.02
C ARG A 15 -4.27 6.18 16.38
N GLY A 16 -5.53 6.31 15.94
CA GLY A 16 -6.07 7.55 15.38
C GLY A 16 -6.00 7.66 13.86
N PHE A 17 -5.60 6.61 13.13
CA PHE A 17 -5.72 6.61 11.68
C PHE A 17 -7.18 6.33 11.27
N ASP A 18 -7.70 7.06 10.28
CA ASP A 18 -8.97 6.66 9.67
C ASP A 18 -8.81 5.38 8.84
N LEU A 19 -9.94 4.84 8.34
CA LEU A 19 -9.92 3.58 7.59
C LEU A 19 -9.11 3.70 6.29
N ALA A 20 -9.16 4.83 5.60
CA ALA A 20 -8.45 5.02 4.34
C ALA A 20 -6.94 5.08 4.59
N ALA A 21 -6.50 5.85 5.58
CA ALA A 21 -5.12 5.94 6.04
C ALA A 21 -4.59 4.58 6.51
N ALA A 22 -5.37 3.84 7.32
CA ALA A 22 -4.99 2.50 7.77
C ALA A 22 -4.77 1.54 6.59
N ARG A 23 -5.68 1.54 5.60
CA ARG A 23 -5.53 0.73 4.39
C ARG A 23 -4.29 1.11 3.59
N ASN A 24 -4.07 2.40 3.38
CA ASN A 24 -2.91 2.90 2.64
C ASN A 24 -1.58 2.52 3.30
N ILE A 25 -1.49 2.62 4.63
CA ILE A 25 -0.30 2.23 5.40
C ILE A 25 -0.03 0.74 5.21
N LEU A 26 -1.04 -0.11 5.40
CA LEU A 26 -0.87 -1.57 5.32
C LEU A 26 -0.54 -2.04 3.90
N THR A 27 -1.20 -1.47 2.89
CA THR A 27 -0.90 -1.76 1.48
C THR A 27 0.53 -1.34 1.11
N SER A 28 0.98 -0.16 1.58
CA SER A 28 2.34 0.32 1.31
C SER A 28 3.40 -0.53 2.01
N ALA A 29 3.17 -0.93 3.27
CA ALA A 29 4.05 -1.82 4.01
C ALA A 29 4.18 -3.19 3.32
N PHE A 30 3.05 -3.77 2.89
CA PHE A 30 3.05 -5.03 2.14
C PHE A 30 3.80 -4.91 0.81
N ALA A 31 3.54 -3.86 0.02
CA ALA A 31 4.22 -3.63 -1.24
C ALA A 31 5.74 -3.50 -1.05
N GLY A 32 6.17 -2.74 -0.03
CA GLY A 32 7.58 -2.61 0.33
C GLY A 32 8.24 -3.95 0.67
N ASP A 33 7.58 -4.79 1.47
CA ASP A 33 8.08 -6.12 1.83
C ASP A 33 8.25 -7.04 0.62
N VAL A 34 7.35 -6.96 -0.36
CA VAL A 34 7.45 -7.73 -1.61
C VAL A 34 8.58 -7.19 -2.49
N ILE A 35 8.67 -5.87 -2.67
CA ILE A 35 9.73 -5.22 -3.47
C ILE A 35 11.11 -5.51 -2.89
N ASN A 36 11.25 -5.53 -1.55
CA ASN A 36 12.51 -5.80 -0.86
C ASN A 36 13.06 -7.22 -1.08
N ARG A 37 12.21 -8.17 -1.49
CA ARG A 37 12.65 -9.54 -1.85
C ARG A 37 13.27 -9.61 -3.24
N ILE A 38 13.14 -8.57 -4.06
CA ILE A 38 13.71 -8.52 -5.40
C ILE A 38 15.21 -8.25 -5.30
N THR A 39 16.03 -9.24 -5.64
CA THR A 39 17.50 -9.15 -5.60
C THR A 39 18.09 -8.43 -6.81
N ILE A 40 17.37 -8.41 -7.94
CA ILE A 40 17.81 -7.77 -9.17
C ILE A 40 17.50 -6.28 -9.10
N GLU A 41 18.52 -5.49 -8.80
CA GLU A 41 18.39 -4.07 -8.51
C GLU A 41 17.70 -3.23 -9.62
N PRO A 42 18.02 -3.40 -10.92
CA PRO A 42 17.28 -2.70 -11.98
C PRO A 42 15.80 -3.07 -12.05
N PHE A 43 15.46 -4.33 -11.75
CA PHE A 43 14.08 -4.82 -11.76
C PHE A 43 13.31 -4.31 -10.53
N ARG A 44 13.95 -4.28 -9.36
CA ARG A 44 13.39 -3.67 -8.14
C ARG A 44 12.95 -2.23 -8.39
N ARG A 45 13.82 -1.40 -8.97
CA ARG A 45 13.51 0.01 -9.31
C ARG A 45 12.43 0.17 -10.39
N TYR A 46 12.25 -0.83 -11.25
CA TYR A 46 11.18 -0.82 -12.24
C TYR A 46 9.83 -1.09 -11.58
N VAL A 47 9.76 -2.13 -10.75
CA VAL A 47 8.54 -2.51 -10.01
C VAL A 47 8.13 -1.41 -9.03
N ASP A 48 9.08 -0.81 -8.32
CA ASP A 48 8.84 0.28 -7.38
C ASP A 48 8.16 1.49 -8.05
N ARG A 49 8.66 1.90 -9.24
CA ARG A 49 8.02 2.95 -10.04
C ARG A 49 6.61 2.58 -10.49
N MET A 50 6.41 1.35 -10.99
CA MET A 50 5.08 0.90 -11.42
C MET A 50 4.07 0.93 -10.26
N ILE A 51 4.46 0.51 -9.06
CA ILE A 51 3.59 0.50 -7.89
C ILE A 51 3.27 1.94 -7.45
N HIS A 52 4.26 2.83 -7.42
CA HIS A 52 4.02 4.24 -7.11
C HIS A 52 3.05 4.90 -8.10
N ASP A 53 3.19 4.65 -9.39
CA ASP A 53 2.28 5.18 -10.41
C ASP A 53 0.86 4.62 -10.24
N GLN A 54 0.73 3.32 -9.96
CA GLN A 54 -0.57 2.69 -9.74
C GLN A 54 -1.27 3.22 -8.49
N LEU A 55 -0.54 3.39 -7.38
CA LEU A 55 -1.08 3.95 -6.15
C LEU A 55 -1.53 5.40 -6.39
N ASN A 56 -0.73 6.23 -7.05
CA ASN A 56 -1.11 7.61 -7.37
C ASN A 56 -2.37 7.70 -8.26
N ASN A 57 -2.55 6.76 -9.19
CA ASN A 57 -3.73 6.72 -10.06
C ASN A 57 -5.01 6.34 -9.31
N ASN A 58 -4.93 5.38 -8.39
CA ASN A 58 -6.09 4.98 -7.57
C ASN A 58 -6.56 6.07 -6.59
N HIS A 59 -5.71 7.04 -6.22
CA HIS A 59 -6.12 8.18 -5.38
C HIS A 59 -6.90 9.26 -6.15
N ARG A 60 -6.95 9.22 -7.49
CA ARG A 60 -7.76 10.16 -8.28
C ARG A 60 -9.23 9.76 -8.37
N THR A 61 -9.55 8.49 -8.17
CA THR A 61 -10.92 7.97 -8.31
C THR A 61 -11.81 8.17 -7.09
N ASP A 62 -11.26 8.58 -5.94
CA ASP A 62 -12.01 8.79 -4.70
C ASP A 62 -12.31 10.29 -4.41
N SER A 63 -11.85 11.21 -5.26
CA SER A 63 -12.07 12.67 -5.08
C SER A 63 -13.20 13.25 -5.93
N ASP A 64 -13.82 12.48 -6.82
CA ASP A 64 -14.88 12.93 -7.76
C ASP A 64 -16.24 12.23 -7.50
N ALA A 65 -16.53 11.80 -6.27
CA ALA A 65 -17.83 11.25 -5.86
C ALA A 65 -18.43 11.96 -4.65
#